data_AF-A0A2D9M4Q1-F1
#
_entry.id   AF-A0A2D9M4Q1-F1
#
_cell.length_a   1.000
_cell.length_b   1.000
_cell.length_c   1.000
_cell.angle_alpha   90.00
_cell.angle_beta   90.00
_cell.angle_gamma   90.00
#
_symmetry.space_group_name_H-M   'P 1'
#
loop_
_entity.id
_entity.type
_entity.pdbx_description
1 polymer ?
#
loop_
_entity_poly.entity_id
_entity_poly.type
_entity_poly.pdbx_seq_one_letter_code
_entity_poly.pdbx_strand_id
1 'polypeptide(L)' 'MLQLKIGHRVFHKATGQAGFVTSAATATGWNRGLVTVTLEGSTRSEDWPVSQTRLRIEAEQLKIHGGEFVPPKGFPLNLE' A
#
# COMPACT_ATOMS: atom_id res chain seq x y z
N MET A 1 -4.14 -11.22 -11.74
CA MET A 1 -3.62 -9.88 -11.38
C MET A 1 -3.67 -9.77 -9.87
N LEU A 2 -2.60 -9.29 -9.23
CA LEU A 2 -2.60 -9.10 -7.78
C LEU A 2 -3.50 -7.90 -7.45
N GLN A 3 -4.58 -8.14 -6.72
CA GLN A 3 -5.46 -7.07 -6.27
C GLN A 3 -4.87 -6.46 -5.00
N LEU A 4 -4.42 -5.20 -5.07
CA LEU A 4 -3.95 -4.46 -3.91
C LEU A 4 -5.15 -4.15 -3.00
N LYS A 5 -5.00 -4.44 -1.70
CA LYS A 5 -6.01 -4.23 -0.67
C LYS A 5 -5.51 -3.22 0.36
N ILE A 6 -6.44 -2.57 1.04
CA ILE A 6 -6.12 -1.68 2.16
C ILE A 6 -5.28 -2.46 3.20
N GLY A 7 -4.25 -1.82 3.73
CA GLY A 7 -3.29 -2.40 4.66
C GLY A 7 -2.14 -3.18 4.03
N HIS A 8 -2.16 -3.44 2.71
CA HIS A 8 -0.99 -4.02 2.06
C HIS A 8 0.21 -3.08 2.15
N ARG A 9 1.35 -3.61 2.57
CA ARG A 9 2.66 -2.96 2.43
C ARG A 9 3.16 -3.13 1.02
N VAL A 10 3.53 -2.00 0.44
CA VAL A 10 3.93 -1.89 -0.95
C VAL A 10 5.19 -1.05 -1.10
N PHE A 11 5.83 -1.16 -2.25
CA PHE A 11 6.86 -0.24 -2.68
C PHE A 11 6.61 0.22 -4.11
N HIS A 12 7.04 1.44 -4.39
CA HIS A 12 6.97 2.03 -5.73
C HIS A 12 8.20 1.59 -6.53
N LYS A 13 7.99 0.93 -7.67
CA LYS A 13 9.08 0.36 -8.48
C LYS A 13 10.09 1.39 -8.99
N ALA A 14 9.65 2.62 -9.26
CA ALA A 14 10.52 3.65 -9.84
C ALA A 14 11.34 4.41 -8.80
N THR A 15 10.76 4.68 -7.63
CA THR A 15 11.39 5.49 -6.58
C THR A 15 11.95 4.66 -5.42
N GLY A 16 11.57 3.39 -5.32
CA GLY A 16 11.94 2.51 -4.21
C GLY A 16 11.28 2.86 -2.88
N GLN A 17 10.43 3.89 -2.84
CA GLN A 17 9.73 4.29 -1.63
C GLN A 17 8.75 3.21 -1.18
N ALA A 18 8.69 2.99 0.13
CA ALA A 18 7.74 2.07 0.74
C ALA A 18 6.53 2.82 1.30
N GLY A 19 5.40 2.13 1.38
CA GLY A 19 4.20 2.65 2.00
C GLY A 19 3.12 1.61 2.17
N PHE A 20 1.95 2.07 2.62
CA PHE A 20 0.79 1.24 2.88
C PHE A 20 -0.38 1.71 2.05
N VAL A 21 -1.10 0.77 1.45
CA VAL A 21 -2.34 1.06 0.73
C VAL A 21 -3.40 1.49 1.73
N THR A 22 -3.94 2.70 1.57
CA THR A 22 -4.99 3.26 2.45
C THR A 22 -6.34 3.45 1.76
N SER A 23 -6.39 3.33 0.43
CA SER A 23 -7.64 3.31 -0.33
C SER A 23 -7.67 2.13 -1.31
N ALA A 24 -8.88 1.65 -1.61
CA ALA A 24 -9.05 0.64 -2.64
C ALA A 24 -8.62 1.20 -4.00
N ALA A 25 -8.14 0.32 -4.88
CA ALA A 25 -7.76 0.73 -6.23
C ALA A 25 -8.97 1.35 -6.94
N THR A 26 -8.89 2.65 -7.25
CA THR A 26 -9.93 3.32 -8.01
C THR A 26 -9.71 3.00 -9.48
N ALA A 27 -10.71 2.39 -10.11
CA ALA A 27 -10.76 2.21 -11.55
C ALA A 27 -11.18 3.54 -12.20
N THR A 28 -10.28 4.51 -12.22
CA THR A 28 -10.41 5.62 -13.14
C THR A 28 -10.13 5.07 -14.55
N GLY A 29 -10.97 5.41 -15.53
CA GLY A 29 -11.00 4.76 -16.85
C GLY A 29 -9.66 4.62 -17.59
N TRP A 30 -9.66 3.82 -18.65
CA TRP A 30 -8.51 3.42 -19.48
C TRP A 30 -7.27 2.94 -18.69
N ASN A 31 -7.38 1.74 -18.08
CA ASN A 31 -6.26 0.90 -17.65
C ASN A 31 -5.24 1.52 -16.67
N ARG A 32 -5.59 2.60 -15.96
CA ARG A 32 -4.71 3.25 -14.98
C ARG A 32 -5.33 3.21 -13.59
N GLY A 33 -5.51 2.01 -13.05
CA GLY A 33 -5.90 1.86 -11.65
C GLY A 33 -4.88 2.58 -10.76
N LEU A 34 -5.37 3.44 -9.88
CA LEU A 34 -4.57 4.15 -8.88
C LEU A 34 -4.90 3.60 -7.50
N VAL A 35 -3.89 3.51 -6.64
CA VAL A 35 -4.04 3.20 -5.22
C VAL A 35 -3.45 4.34 -4.40
N THR A 36 -4.18 4.80 -3.38
CA THR A 36 -3.61 5.76 -2.45
C THR A 36 -2.72 5.02 -1.47
N VAL A 37 -1.49 5.51 -1.32
CA VAL A 37 -0.45 4.95 -0.49
C VAL A 37 0.04 6.01 0.48
N THR A 38 0.01 5.70 1.78
CA THR A 38 0.68 6.52 2.80
C THR A 38 2.11 6.02 2.97
N LEU A 39 3.08 6.92 2.81
CA LEU A 39 4.51 6.56 2.84
C LEU A 39 4.97 6.13 4.23
N GLU A 40 5.85 5.14 4.32
CA GLU A 40 6.44 4.75 5.61
C GLU A 40 7.31 5.88 6.17
N GLY A 41 7.16 6.19 7.47
CA GLY A 41 7.90 7.28 8.10
C GLY A 41 7.42 8.68 7.74
N SER A 42 6.27 8.82 7.06
CA SER A 42 5.65 10.10 6.73
C SER A 42 4.15 10.07 7.01
N THR A 43 3.56 11.25 7.17
CA THR A 43 2.10 11.45 7.16
C THR A 43 1.56 11.73 5.75
N ARG A 44 2.44 11.79 4.75
CA ARG A 44 2.08 12.07 3.36
C ARG A 44 1.46 10.86 2.68
N SER A 45 0.37 11.10 1.98
CA SER A 45 -0.27 10.14 1.07
C SER A 45 -0.07 10.54 -0.38
N GLU A 46 0.07 9.55 -1.25
CA GLU A 46 0.30 9.70 -2.69
C GLU A 46 -0.51 8.67 -3.47
N ASP A 47 -0.99 9.03 -4.66
CA ASP A 47 -1.64 8.07 -5.55
C ASP A 47 -0.61 7.44 -6.48
N TRP A 48 -0.48 6.12 -6.38
CA TRP A 48 0.46 5.35 -7.19
C TRP A 48 -0.27 4.53 -8.24
N PRO A 49 0.24 4.47 -9.48
CA PRO A 49 -0.25 3.52 -10.48
C PRO A 49 -0.09 2.09 -9.99
N VAL A 50 -1.15 1.28 -10.06
CA VAL A 50 -1.08 -0.16 -9.72
C VAL A 50 0.01 -0.87 -10.54
N SER A 51 0.26 -0.41 -11.77
CA SER A 51 1.33 -0.92 -12.62
C SER A 51 2.73 -0.62 -12.09
N GLN A 52 2.90 0.40 -11.23
CA GLN A 52 4.16 0.80 -10.60
C GLN A 52 4.26 0.38 -9.13
N THR A 53 3.18 -0.09 -8.53
CA THR A 53 3.12 -0.55 -7.14
C THR A 53 3.34 -2.06 -7.06
N ARG A 54 4.22 -2.51 -6.16
CA ARG A 54 4.46 -3.92 -5.88
C ARG A 54 4.26 -4.22 -4.40
N LEU A 55 3.73 -5.39 -4.09
CA LEU A 55 3.71 -5.88 -2.72
C LEU A 55 5.12 -6.10 -2.19
N ARG A 56 5.32 -5.77 -0.92
CA ARG A 56 6.43 -6.32 -0.13
C ARG A 56 6.19 -7.81 0.12
N ILE A 57 7.25 -8.54 0.48
CA ILE A 57 7.16 -9.98 0.76
C ILE A 57 6.19 -10.26 1.92
N GLU A 58 5.62 -11.46 1.95
CA GLU A 58 4.59 -11.84 2.93
C GLU A 58 5.04 -11.63 4.38
N ALA A 59 6.27 -12.02 4.72
CA ALA A 59 6.83 -11.82 6.07
C ALA A 59 6.87 -10.34 6.50
N GLU A 60 6.99 -9.42 5.54
CA GLU A 60 6.97 -7.99 5.79
C GLU A 60 5.55 -7.43 5.90
N GLN A 61 4.50 -8.16 5.53
CA GLN A 61 3.12 -7.65 5.57
C GLN A 61 2.60 -7.47 7.01
N LEU A 62 1.49 -6.75 7.15
CA LEU A 62 0.77 -6.70 8.42
C LEU A 62 0.23 -8.07 8.81
N LYS A 63 0.04 -8.30 10.12
CA LYS A 63 -0.57 -9.52 10.66
C LYS A 63 -1.91 -9.87 10.04
N ILE A 64 -2.73 -8.87 9.71
CA ILE A 64 -4.03 -9.08 9.02
C ILE A 64 -3.89 -9.68 7.62
N HIS A 65 -2.71 -9.56 7.01
CA HIS A 65 -2.36 -10.09 5.69
C HIS A 65 -1.37 -11.27 5.80
N GLY A 66 -1.24 -11.88 6.99
CA GLY A 66 -0.41 -13.06 7.22
C GLY A 66 1.07 -12.78 7.51
N GLY A 67 1.50 -11.52 7.54
CA GLY A 67 2.89 -11.17 7.85
C GLY A 67 3.15 -10.92 9.34
N GLU A 68 4.37 -10.50 9.66
CA GLU A 68 4.81 -10.28 11.05
C GLU A 68 4.98 -8.80 11.42
N PHE A 69 4.77 -7.89 10.47
CA PHE A 69 5.02 -6.48 10.69
C PHE A 69 4.00 -5.88 11.67
N VAL A 70 4.53 -5.16 12.65
CA VAL A 70 3.77 -4.40 13.64
C VAL A 70 3.95 -2.91 13.35
N PRO A 71 2.88 -2.20 12.93
CA PRO A 71 2.98 -0.78 12.64
C PRO A 71 3.19 0.04 13.92
N PRO A 72 3.86 1.20 13.84
CA PRO A 72 4.03 2.10 14.98
C PRO A 72 2.66 2.64 15.46
N LYS A 73 2.60 3.03 16.74
CA LYS A 73 1.37 3.59 17.33
C LYS A 73 0.96 4.87 16.58
N GLY A 74 -0.31 4.97 16.20
CA GLY A 74 -0.84 6.11 15.43
C GLY A 74 -0.75 5.96 13.91
N PHE A 75 -0.40 4.77 13.39
CA PHE A 75 -0.41 4.50 11.96
C PHE A 75 -1.84 4.62 11.39
N PRO A 76 -2.07 5.36 10.28
CA PRO A 76 -3.40 5.79 9.83
C PRO A 76 -4.23 4.69 9.13
N LEU A 77 -4.00 3.43 9.47
CA LEU A 77 -4.80 2.33 8.95
C LEU A 77 -6.01 2.09 9.85
N ASN A 78 -7.13 2.72 9.52
CA ASN A 78 -8.45 2.30 10.02
C ASN A 78 -8.84 1.00 9.30
N LEU A 79 -8.30 -0.11 9.81
CA LEU A 79 -8.67 -1.46 9.42
C LEU A 79 -9.83 -1.89 10.32
N GLU A 80 -10.99 -1.26 10.13
CA GLU A 80 -12.27 -1.73 10.70
C GLU A 80 -12.84 -2.88 9.86
#